data_AF-A0A0J7MZJ8-F1
#
_entry.id   AF-A0A0J7MZJ8-F1
#
_cell.length_a   1.000
_cell.length_b   1.000
_cell.length_c   1.000
_cell.angle_alpha   90.00
_cell.angle_beta   90.00
_cell.angle_gamma   90.00
#
_symmetry.space_group_name_H-M   'P 1'
#
loop_
_entity.id
_entity.type
_entity.pdbx_description
1 polymer ?
#
loop_
_entity_poly.entity_id
_entity_poly.type
_entity_poly.pdbx_seq_one_letter_code
_entity_poly.pdbx_strand_id
1 'polypeptide(L)'
;MYVYFSYHELGIYDLPTIIDYVLYATGREKIFYVGHSEGTTQFLVMTSEKPEYNSKIILMIGLAPAAFSGNIRGPVTKLAKLTYLGVENLTVIIGHVPAGASWKQFVHYGQGYINAGRFRQYDYGDNDKNLRIYNSTTPPDYQLEKITAPIVLFSSDNDWLATTKDVELLSTKLNSIVLHYKISMNTTFNHYDFIWGKSSLQIVSQPILQLLDQYQ
;
A
#
# COMPACT_ATOMS: atom_id res chain seq x y z
N MET A 1 -19.89 14.60 -5.57
CA MET A 1 -19.09 13.44 -6.04
C MET A 1 -17.62 13.68 -5.68
N TYR A 2 -17.28 13.68 -4.38
CA TYR A 2 -15.92 13.98 -3.88
C TYR A 2 -15.19 12.74 -3.31
N VAL A 3 -15.83 11.57 -3.32
CA VAL A 3 -15.37 10.36 -2.60
C VAL A 3 -15.24 9.13 -3.52
N TYR A 4 -14.90 9.33 -4.80
CA TYR A 4 -14.72 8.23 -5.77
C TYR A 4 -13.28 8.13 -6.26
N PHE A 5 -12.40 7.67 -5.37
CA PHE A 5 -10.97 7.44 -5.61
C PHE A 5 -10.54 6.14 -4.93
N SER A 6 -9.33 5.67 -5.13
CA SER A 6 -8.72 4.54 -4.42
C SER A 6 -7.24 4.78 -4.26
N TYR A 7 -6.51 3.83 -3.66
CA TYR A 7 -5.06 3.90 -3.58
C TYR A 7 -4.38 4.06 -4.96
N HIS A 8 -5.08 3.72 -6.06
CA HIS A 8 -4.61 4.03 -7.41
C HIS A 8 -4.47 5.55 -7.62
N GLU A 9 -5.58 6.29 -7.48
CA GLU A 9 -5.60 7.74 -7.65
C GLU A 9 -4.66 8.44 -6.66
N LEU A 10 -4.62 7.98 -5.41
CA LEU A 10 -3.70 8.52 -4.41
C LEU A 10 -2.22 8.29 -4.79
N GLY A 11 -1.90 7.15 -5.40
CA GLY A 11 -0.55 6.84 -5.86
C GLY A 11 -0.13 7.58 -7.13
N ILE A 12 -1.06 7.86 -8.06
CA ILE A 12 -0.71 8.49 -9.36
C ILE A 12 -0.92 10.00 -9.40
N TYR A 13 -1.71 10.57 -8.48
CA TYR A 13 -1.97 12.02 -8.43
C TYR A 13 -1.44 12.64 -7.14
N ASP A 14 -1.95 12.20 -5.99
CA ASP A 14 -1.68 12.85 -4.71
C ASP A 14 -0.21 12.74 -4.30
N LEU A 15 0.32 11.51 -4.23
CA LEU A 15 1.69 11.28 -3.77
C LEU A 15 2.75 11.96 -4.67
N PRO A 16 2.71 11.84 -6.00
CA PRO A 16 3.55 12.62 -6.92
C PRO A 16 3.55 14.12 -6.64
N THR A 17 2.35 14.70 -6.49
CA THR A 17 2.17 16.14 -6.25
C THR A 17 2.77 16.56 -4.92
N ILE A 18 2.57 15.77 -3.87
CA ILE A 18 3.15 16.02 -2.53
C ILE A 18 4.68 15.99 -2.61
N ILE A 19 5.25 14.97 -3.27
CA ILE A 19 6.70 14.85 -3.41
C ILE A 19 7.26 16.04 -4.18
N ASP A 20 6.66 16.39 -5.32
CA ASP A 20 7.13 17.52 -6.13
C ASP A 20 7.08 18.84 -5.37
N TYR A 21 6.00 19.06 -4.60
CA TYR A 21 5.88 20.23 -3.75
C TYR A 21 6.98 20.26 -2.66
N VAL A 22 7.25 19.14 -1.99
CA VAL A 22 8.30 19.06 -0.96
C VAL A 22 9.68 19.34 -1.57
N LEU A 23 9.99 18.73 -2.72
CA LEU A 23 11.26 18.96 -3.42
C LEU A 23 11.40 20.43 -3.83
N TYR A 24 10.34 21.02 -4.38
CA TYR A 24 10.30 22.44 -4.75
C TYR A 24 10.50 23.35 -3.54
N ALA A 25 9.73 23.14 -2.46
CA ALA A 25 9.75 23.99 -1.28
C ALA A 25 11.07 23.90 -0.49
N THR A 26 11.75 22.75 -0.53
CA THR A 26 13.00 22.53 0.21
C THR A 26 14.26 22.74 -0.62
N GLY A 27 14.15 22.79 -1.96
CA GLY A 27 15.29 22.82 -2.88
C GLY A 27 16.09 21.51 -2.93
N ARG A 28 15.55 20.41 -2.38
CA ARG A 28 16.18 19.08 -2.43
C ARG A 28 15.82 18.38 -3.74
N GLU A 29 16.72 17.55 -4.25
CA GLU A 29 16.48 16.72 -5.43
C GLU A 29 15.82 15.37 -5.11
N LYS A 30 16.02 14.87 -3.88
CA LYS A 30 15.51 13.59 -3.41
C LYS A 30 15.04 13.66 -1.96
N ILE A 31 14.16 12.76 -1.58
CA ILE A 31 13.65 12.61 -0.22
C ILE A 31 13.77 11.17 0.29
N PHE A 32 13.78 11.04 1.61
CA PHE A 32 13.38 9.81 2.27
C PHE A 32 11.86 9.69 2.26
N TYR A 33 11.34 8.50 1.97
CA TYR A 33 9.91 8.22 2.06
C TYR A 33 9.65 7.16 3.13
N VAL A 34 8.82 7.49 4.13
CA VAL A 34 8.38 6.52 5.15
C VAL A 34 6.87 6.34 4.99
N GLY A 35 6.46 5.14 4.60
CA GLY A 35 5.05 4.80 4.40
C GLY A 35 4.61 3.73 5.38
N HIS A 36 3.42 3.87 5.95
CA HIS A 36 2.77 2.84 6.76
C HIS A 36 1.51 2.33 6.06
N SER A 37 1.28 1.01 6.09
CA SER A 37 0.06 0.40 5.56
C SER A 37 -0.22 0.88 4.12
N GLU A 38 -1.36 1.52 3.87
CA GLU A 38 -1.71 2.09 2.57
C GLU A 38 -0.69 3.09 2.01
N GLY A 39 0.07 3.82 2.84
CA GLY A 39 1.13 4.70 2.34
C GLY A 39 2.18 3.92 1.56
N THR A 40 2.47 2.67 1.96
CA THR A 40 3.34 1.78 1.18
C THR A 40 2.70 1.43 -0.17
N THR A 41 1.40 1.15 -0.20
CA THR A 41 0.64 0.83 -1.40
C THR A 41 0.66 1.99 -2.38
N GLN A 42 0.45 3.22 -1.90
CA GLN A 42 0.52 4.43 -2.73
C GLN A 42 1.92 4.60 -3.34
N PHE A 43 2.99 4.35 -2.58
CA PHE A 43 4.36 4.38 -3.11
C PHE A 43 4.58 3.34 -4.21
N LEU A 44 4.12 2.10 -4.00
CA LEU A 44 4.27 1.01 -4.97
C LEU A 44 3.48 1.30 -6.25
N VAL A 45 2.25 1.83 -6.14
CA VAL A 45 1.48 2.30 -7.30
C VAL A 45 2.21 3.42 -8.01
N MET A 46 2.65 4.44 -7.28
CA MET A 46 3.35 5.58 -7.86
C MET A 46 4.56 5.13 -8.67
N THR A 47 5.46 4.36 -8.08
CA THR A 47 6.74 3.99 -8.71
C THR A 47 6.60 2.93 -9.80
N SER A 48 5.50 2.19 -9.84
CA SER A 48 5.18 1.28 -10.95
C SER A 48 4.53 1.99 -12.14
N GLU A 49 3.64 2.96 -11.89
CA GLU A 49 2.93 3.71 -12.95
C GLU A 49 3.71 4.95 -13.42
N LYS A 50 4.56 5.52 -12.56
CA LYS A 50 5.40 6.70 -12.78
C LYS A 50 6.85 6.42 -12.38
N PRO A 51 7.56 5.54 -13.11
CA PRO A 51 8.89 5.08 -12.74
C PRO A 51 9.93 6.20 -12.66
N GLU A 52 9.70 7.37 -13.26
CA GLU A 52 10.51 8.57 -13.11
C GLU A 52 10.61 9.06 -11.65
N TYR A 53 9.66 8.71 -10.77
CA TYR A 53 9.75 9.06 -9.36
C TYR A 53 10.77 8.20 -8.59
N ASN A 54 11.22 7.06 -9.13
CA ASN A 54 12.26 6.26 -8.48
C ASN A 54 13.53 7.08 -8.21
N SER A 55 13.91 7.99 -9.12
CA SER A 55 15.12 8.82 -8.98
C SER A 55 14.97 9.93 -7.93
N LYS A 56 13.76 10.21 -7.45
CA LYS A 56 13.46 11.22 -6.42
C LYS A 56 13.51 10.66 -5.00
N ILE A 57 13.78 9.36 -4.85
CA ILE A 57 13.75 8.65 -3.57
C ILE A 57 15.16 8.23 -3.19
N ILE A 58 15.61 8.66 -2.00
CA ILE A 58 16.87 8.22 -1.39
C ILE A 58 16.71 6.80 -0.88
N LEU A 59 15.66 6.58 -0.08
CA LEU A 59 15.30 5.30 0.52
C LEU A 59 13.81 5.32 0.83
N MET A 60 13.12 4.23 0.48
CA MET A 60 11.75 3.97 0.93
C MET A 60 11.77 3.03 2.13
N ILE A 61 11.09 3.43 3.20
CA ILE A 61 10.90 2.63 4.40
C ILE A 61 9.42 2.28 4.50
N GLY A 62 9.09 1.02 4.26
CA GLY A 62 7.73 0.49 4.29
C GLY A 62 7.42 -0.21 5.62
N LEU A 63 6.52 0.35 6.40
CA LEU A 63 6.03 -0.21 7.66
C LEU A 63 4.71 -0.94 7.41
N ALA A 64 4.66 -2.24 7.70
CA ALA A 64 3.48 -3.09 7.47
C ALA A 64 2.91 -2.96 6.04
N PRO A 65 3.66 -3.34 4.99
CA PRO A 65 3.28 -3.03 3.63
C PRO A 65 2.02 -3.77 3.16
N ALA A 66 1.06 -3.05 2.57
CA ALA A 66 -0.29 -3.54 2.29
C ALA A 66 -0.58 -3.72 0.78
N ALA A 67 0.34 -4.34 0.05
CA ALA A 67 0.20 -4.54 -1.41
C ALA A 67 -0.74 -5.70 -1.79
N PHE A 68 -0.66 -6.80 -1.05
CA PHE A 68 -1.50 -7.98 -1.26
C PHE A 68 -2.42 -8.16 -0.05
N SER A 69 -3.64 -8.60 -0.30
CA SER A 69 -4.67 -8.79 0.73
C SER A 69 -5.22 -10.21 0.77
N GLY A 70 -4.62 -11.16 0.05
CA GLY A 70 -5.16 -12.52 -0.11
C GLY A 70 -5.17 -13.36 1.17
N ASN A 71 -4.36 -13.00 2.18
CA ASN A 71 -4.20 -13.79 3.40
C ASN A 71 -4.67 -13.06 4.67
N ILE A 72 -5.38 -11.93 4.55
CA ILE A 72 -5.92 -11.16 5.68
C ILE A 72 -6.72 -12.06 6.62
N ARG A 73 -6.54 -11.88 7.94
CA ARG A 73 -7.23 -12.63 8.99
C ARG A 73 -8.22 -11.73 9.75
N GLY A 74 -9.29 -12.32 10.27
CA GLY A 74 -10.25 -11.61 11.14
C GLY A 74 -11.56 -11.14 10.45
N PRO A 75 -12.37 -10.30 11.12
CA PRO A 75 -13.75 -9.99 10.70
C PRO A 75 -13.86 -9.21 9.37
N VAL A 76 -12.80 -8.52 8.95
CA VAL A 76 -12.74 -7.81 7.65
C VAL A 76 -12.94 -8.76 6.47
N THR A 77 -12.59 -10.04 6.61
CA THR A 77 -12.78 -11.07 5.58
C THR A 77 -14.26 -11.31 5.23
N LYS A 78 -15.18 -11.18 6.19
CA LYS A 78 -16.63 -11.29 5.94
C LYS A 78 -17.15 -10.08 5.16
N LEU A 79 -16.65 -8.89 5.48
CA LEU A 79 -17.05 -7.65 4.82
C LEU A 79 -16.55 -7.59 3.38
N ALA A 80 -15.30 -8.02 3.11
CA ALA A 80 -14.75 -8.13 1.76
C ALA A 80 -15.58 -9.05 0.85
N LYS A 81 -16.03 -10.21 1.38
CA LYS A 81 -16.94 -11.12 0.65
C LYS A 81 -18.32 -10.49 0.40
N LEU A 82 -18.87 -9.73 1.34
CA LEU A 82 -20.15 -9.03 1.17
C LEU A 82 -20.10 -7.98 0.04
N THR A 83 -18.98 -7.27 -0.12
CA THR A 83 -18.87 -6.23 -1.16
C THR A 83 -18.89 -6.73 -2.59
N TYR A 84 -18.60 -8.02 -2.81
CA TYR A 84 -18.70 -8.65 -4.13
C TYR A 84 -20.10 -9.21 -4.42
N LEU A 85 -20.88 -9.54 -3.39
CA LEU A 85 -22.18 -10.20 -3.54
C LEU A 85 -23.36 -9.25 -3.84
N GLY A 86 -23.14 -7.93 -3.90
CA GLY A 86 -24.20 -6.99 -4.26
C GLY A 86 -23.72 -5.56 -4.26
N VAL A 87 -23.54 -5.00 -5.46
CA VAL A 87 -23.21 -3.59 -5.73
C VAL A 87 -24.40 -2.65 -5.42
N GLU A 88 -25.48 -3.16 -4.83
CA GLU A 88 -26.80 -2.50 -4.81
C GLU A 88 -27.10 -1.70 -3.52
N ASN A 89 -26.19 -1.58 -2.55
CA ASN A 89 -26.44 -0.74 -1.36
C ASN A 89 -25.21 0.06 -0.92
N LEU A 90 -24.77 0.98 -1.80
CA LEU A 90 -23.77 2.01 -1.50
C LEU A 90 -24.08 2.74 -0.16
N THR A 91 -25.36 3.00 0.13
CA THR A 91 -25.80 3.88 1.22
C THR A 91 -25.56 3.30 2.62
N VAL A 92 -25.71 1.98 2.80
CA VAL A 92 -25.63 1.34 4.12
C VAL A 92 -24.18 1.15 4.57
N ILE A 93 -23.27 0.91 3.61
CA ILE A 93 -21.87 0.61 3.93
C ILE A 93 -21.04 1.90 4.08
N ILE A 94 -21.34 2.96 3.31
CA ILE A 94 -20.68 4.28 3.47
C ILE A 94 -20.83 4.81 4.91
N GLY A 95 -21.96 4.53 5.59
CA GLY A 95 -22.18 4.94 6.98
C GLY A 95 -21.30 4.24 8.03
N HIS A 96 -20.59 3.16 7.66
CA HIS A 96 -19.75 2.38 8.56
C HIS A 96 -18.25 2.45 8.21
N VAL A 97 -17.87 3.18 7.15
CA VAL A 97 -16.46 3.41 6.81
C VAL A 97 -15.92 4.52 7.74
N PRO A 98 -14.84 4.30 8.49
CA PRO A 98 -14.26 5.33 9.36
C PRO A 98 -13.84 6.56 8.54
N ALA A 99 -13.80 7.72 9.21
CA ALA A 99 -13.68 9.04 8.58
C ALA A 99 -12.56 9.12 7.53
N GLY A 100 -12.93 9.34 6.26
CA GLY A 100 -12.04 9.83 5.21
C GLY A 100 -11.75 8.89 4.03
N ALA A 101 -12.05 7.59 4.11
CA ALA A 101 -11.81 6.67 2.99
C ALA A 101 -13.00 6.60 2.02
N SER A 102 -12.72 6.48 0.72
CA SER A 102 -13.73 6.31 -0.31
C SER A 102 -14.28 4.88 -0.37
N TRP A 103 -15.51 4.74 -0.87
CA TRP A 103 -16.07 3.42 -1.15
C TRP A 103 -15.24 2.62 -2.16
N LYS A 104 -14.75 3.30 -3.21
CA LYS A 104 -13.93 2.68 -4.25
C LYS A 104 -12.64 2.11 -3.66
N GLN A 105 -12.01 2.75 -2.67
CA GLN A 105 -10.81 2.22 -1.99
C GLN A 105 -11.10 0.90 -1.26
N PHE A 106 -12.19 0.86 -0.50
CA PHE A 106 -12.58 -0.35 0.22
C PHE A 106 -12.82 -1.52 -0.74
N VAL A 107 -13.58 -1.28 -1.81
CA VAL A 107 -13.82 -2.29 -2.85
C VAL A 107 -12.52 -2.71 -3.54
N HIS A 108 -11.59 -1.77 -3.78
CA HIS A 108 -10.31 -2.07 -4.42
C HIS A 108 -9.45 -3.04 -3.58
N TYR A 109 -9.37 -2.84 -2.27
CA TYR A 109 -8.70 -3.81 -1.39
C TYR A 109 -9.43 -5.15 -1.32
N GLY A 110 -10.77 -5.13 -1.35
CA GLY A 110 -11.60 -6.34 -1.44
C GLY A 110 -11.34 -7.15 -2.72
N GLN A 111 -11.11 -6.48 -3.85
CA GLN A 111 -10.73 -7.14 -5.10
C GLN A 111 -9.40 -7.89 -4.99
N GLY A 112 -8.42 -7.34 -4.28
CA GLY A 112 -7.15 -8.02 -3.99
C GLY A 112 -7.32 -9.25 -3.09
N TYR A 113 -8.29 -9.22 -2.16
CA TYR A 113 -8.59 -10.36 -1.29
C TYR A 113 -9.16 -11.52 -2.10
N ILE A 114 -10.07 -11.22 -3.03
CA ILE A 114 -10.71 -12.21 -3.90
C ILE A 114 -9.75 -12.72 -4.97
N ASN A 115 -8.93 -11.83 -5.53
CA ASN A 115 -7.92 -12.15 -6.53
C ASN A 115 -6.55 -12.27 -5.86
N ALA A 116 -6.47 -13.18 -4.89
CA ALA A 116 -5.28 -13.38 -4.09
C ALA A 116 -4.03 -13.54 -4.97
N GLY A 117 -2.97 -12.84 -4.57
CA GLY A 117 -1.68 -12.83 -5.28
C GLY A 117 -1.59 -11.87 -6.47
N ARG A 118 -2.64 -11.11 -6.77
CA ARG A 118 -2.64 -10.04 -7.78
C ARG A 118 -2.64 -8.67 -7.09
N PHE A 119 -1.72 -7.81 -7.49
CA PHE A 119 -1.71 -6.39 -7.13
C PHE A 119 -1.92 -5.59 -8.40
N ARG A 120 -3.10 -5.00 -8.57
CA ARG A 120 -3.59 -4.51 -9.87
C ARG A 120 -4.55 -3.35 -9.76
N GLN A 121 -4.84 -2.73 -10.89
CA GLN A 121 -5.79 -1.62 -10.97
C GLN A 121 -7.24 -2.05 -10.70
N TYR A 122 -8.11 -1.07 -10.48
CA TYR A 122 -9.48 -1.29 -10.02
C TYR A 122 -10.32 -2.01 -11.07
N ASP A 123 -10.96 -3.11 -10.71
CA ASP A 123 -11.92 -3.77 -11.57
C ASP A 123 -13.27 -3.05 -11.48
N TYR A 124 -13.82 -2.57 -12.59
CA TYR A 124 -15.11 -1.89 -12.57
C TYR A 124 -16.31 -2.85 -12.54
N GLY A 125 -16.09 -4.17 -12.65
CA GLY A 125 -17.15 -5.19 -12.70
C GLY A 125 -17.98 -5.17 -13.99
N ASP A 126 -17.63 -4.28 -14.92
CA ASP A 126 -18.25 -4.09 -16.22
C ASP A 126 -17.15 -4.23 -17.28
N ASN A 127 -17.28 -5.24 -18.14
CA ASN A 127 -16.30 -5.57 -19.16
C ASN A 127 -16.13 -4.44 -20.19
N ASP A 128 -17.20 -3.74 -20.57
CA ASP A 128 -17.14 -2.63 -21.52
C ASP A 128 -16.43 -1.44 -20.89
N LYS A 129 -16.69 -1.19 -19.60
CA LYS A 129 -16.01 -0.12 -18.86
C LYS A 129 -14.52 -0.43 -18.67
N ASN A 130 -14.16 -1.65 -18.28
CA ASN A 130 -12.77 -2.09 -18.21
C ASN A 130 -12.09 -1.98 -19.58
N LEU A 131 -12.76 -2.41 -20.66
CA LEU A 131 -12.22 -2.32 -22.01
C LEU A 131 -11.96 -0.87 -22.43
N ARG A 132 -12.87 0.07 -22.12
CA ARG A 132 -12.68 1.49 -22.42
C ARG A 132 -11.52 2.12 -21.66
N ILE A 133 -11.26 1.69 -20.42
CA ILE A 133 -10.25 2.30 -19.55
C ILE A 133 -8.88 1.64 -19.75
N TYR A 134 -8.84 0.33 -19.85
CA TYR A 134 -7.61 -0.47 -19.85
C TYR A 134 -7.28 -1.11 -21.20
N ASN A 135 -8.16 -0.98 -22.21
CA ASN A 135 -8.09 -1.76 -23.44
C ASN A 135 -8.05 -3.29 -23.18
N SER A 136 -8.61 -3.72 -22.06
CA SER A 136 -8.69 -5.10 -21.60
C SER A 136 -9.93 -5.26 -20.72
N THR A 137 -10.60 -6.41 -20.80
CA THR A 137 -11.72 -6.74 -19.90
C THR A 137 -11.26 -7.00 -18.48
N THR A 138 -9.97 -7.26 -18.28
CA THR A 138 -9.34 -7.44 -16.96
C THR A 138 -8.36 -6.31 -16.67
N PRO A 139 -8.37 -5.73 -15.46
CA PRO A 139 -7.46 -4.66 -15.12
C PRO A 139 -5.99 -5.15 -15.08
N PRO A 140 -5.03 -4.32 -15.53
CA PRO A 140 -3.62 -4.66 -15.55
C PRO A 140 -3.03 -4.69 -14.13
N ASP A 141 -2.03 -5.55 -13.93
CA ASP A 141 -1.23 -5.57 -12.71
C ASP A 141 -0.27 -4.38 -12.66
N TYR A 142 -0.01 -3.90 -11.45
CA TYR A 142 1.10 -2.97 -11.22
C TYR A 142 2.42 -3.71 -11.40
N GLN A 143 3.26 -3.18 -12.28
CA GLN A 143 4.56 -3.79 -12.62
C GLN A 143 5.59 -3.42 -11.55
N LEU A 144 5.63 -4.21 -10.48
CA LEU A 144 6.53 -4.00 -9.34
C LEU A 144 8.02 -4.09 -9.72
N GLU A 145 8.32 -4.71 -10.86
CA GLU A 145 9.68 -4.85 -11.39
C GLU A 145 10.26 -3.49 -11.86
N LYS A 146 9.40 -2.49 -12.12
CA LYS A 146 9.79 -1.12 -12.46
C LYS A 146 10.27 -0.31 -11.26
N ILE A 147 10.08 -0.82 -10.05
CA ILE A 147 10.45 -0.12 -8.83
C ILE A 147 11.94 -0.37 -8.58
N THR A 148 12.74 0.68 -8.75
CA THR A 148 14.19 0.65 -8.62
C THR A 148 14.71 1.44 -7.43
N ALA A 149 13.86 2.26 -6.80
CA ALA A 149 14.20 2.93 -5.54
C ALA A 149 14.52 1.87 -4.46
N PRO A 150 15.57 2.06 -3.64
CA PRO A 150 15.92 1.11 -2.61
C PRO A 150 14.83 1.07 -1.53
N ILE A 151 14.45 -0.14 -1.11
CA ILE A 151 13.34 -0.39 -0.19
C ILE A 151 13.83 -1.13 1.06
N VAL A 152 13.46 -0.60 2.22
CA VAL A 152 13.51 -1.31 3.50
C VAL A 152 12.10 -1.65 3.93
N LEU A 153 11.85 -2.90 4.29
CA LEU A 153 10.56 -3.34 4.81
C LEU A 153 10.64 -3.61 6.31
N PHE A 154 9.57 -3.26 7.03
CA PHE A 154 9.30 -3.70 8.38
C PHE A 154 7.97 -4.45 8.38
N SER A 155 7.95 -5.68 8.88
CA SER A 155 6.73 -6.48 9.03
C SER A 155 6.69 -7.17 10.38
N SER A 156 5.50 -7.54 10.84
CA SER A 156 5.32 -8.30 12.08
C SER A 156 4.52 -9.57 11.82
N ASP A 157 4.91 -10.66 12.47
CA ASP A 157 4.21 -11.93 12.33
C ASP A 157 2.78 -11.93 12.90
N ASN A 158 2.49 -10.99 13.79
CA ASN A 158 1.16 -10.80 14.38
C ASN A 158 0.33 -9.72 13.65
N ASP A 159 0.81 -9.22 12.51
CA ASP A 159 0.05 -8.31 11.67
C ASP A 159 -1.10 -9.05 10.98
N TRP A 160 -2.32 -8.63 11.28
CA TRP A 160 -3.55 -9.24 10.75
C TRP A 160 -3.93 -8.72 9.37
N LEU A 161 -3.38 -7.56 8.96
CA LEU A 161 -3.67 -6.89 7.69
C LEU A 161 -2.53 -7.11 6.69
N ALA A 162 -1.31 -6.71 7.03
CA ALA A 162 -0.10 -6.93 6.24
C ALA A 162 0.55 -8.25 6.65
N THR A 163 -0.13 -9.36 6.36
CA THR A 163 0.27 -10.69 6.86
C THR A 163 1.64 -11.10 6.34
N THR A 164 2.39 -11.90 7.12
CA THR A 164 3.73 -12.38 6.71
C THR A 164 3.73 -13.01 5.31
N LYS A 165 2.68 -13.77 4.96
CA LYS A 165 2.54 -14.38 3.63
C LYS A 165 2.43 -13.36 2.50
N ASP A 166 1.63 -12.31 2.72
CA ASP A 166 1.43 -11.25 1.72
C ASP A 166 2.68 -10.38 1.58
N VAL A 167 3.38 -10.10 2.69
CA VAL A 167 4.66 -9.38 2.67
C VAL A 167 5.77 -10.21 2.03
N GLU A 168 5.81 -11.52 2.28
CA GLU A 168 6.75 -12.42 1.60
C GLU A 168 6.47 -12.52 0.10
N LEU A 169 5.19 -12.58 -0.29
CA LEU A 169 4.85 -12.51 -1.72
C LEU A 169 5.33 -11.18 -2.34
N LEU A 170 5.13 -10.06 -1.64
CA LEU A 170 5.65 -8.76 -2.09
C LEU A 170 7.17 -8.79 -2.23
N SER A 171 7.88 -9.37 -1.26
CA SER A 171 9.35 -9.41 -1.31
C SER A 171 9.89 -10.25 -2.47
N THR A 172 9.16 -11.29 -2.90
CA THR A 172 9.55 -12.07 -4.09
C THR A 172 9.33 -11.34 -5.42
N LYS A 173 8.54 -10.26 -5.43
CA LYS A 173 8.20 -9.49 -6.64
C LYS A 173 8.99 -8.18 -6.79
N LEU A 174 9.62 -7.72 -5.72
CA LEU A 174 10.43 -6.50 -5.73
C LEU A 174 11.92 -6.84 -5.90
N ASN A 175 12.56 -6.19 -6.86
CA ASN A 175 14.00 -6.37 -7.11
C ASN A 175 14.88 -5.40 -6.30
N SER A 176 14.29 -4.40 -5.65
CA SER A 176 15.02 -3.29 -5.01
C SER A 176 15.01 -3.32 -3.48
N ILE A 177 14.60 -4.44 -2.87
CA ILE A 177 14.65 -4.59 -1.41
C ILE A 177 16.10 -4.71 -0.97
N VAL A 178 16.54 -3.77 -0.14
CA VAL A 178 17.88 -3.75 0.45
C VAL A 178 17.91 -4.35 1.85
N LEU A 179 16.78 -4.32 2.57
CA LEU A 179 16.68 -4.87 3.93
C LEU A 179 15.22 -5.18 4.31
N HIS A 180 15.00 -6.23 5.11
CA HIS A 180 13.69 -6.58 5.66
C HIS A 180 13.79 -6.93 7.15
N TYR A 181 13.27 -6.03 8.00
CA TYR A 181 13.07 -6.28 9.43
C TYR A 181 11.79 -7.08 9.67
N LYS A 182 11.93 -8.29 10.19
CA LYS A 182 10.80 -9.15 10.59
C LYS A 182 10.68 -9.18 12.12
N ILE A 183 9.58 -8.66 12.65
CA ILE A 183 9.26 -8.65 14.08
C ILE A 183 8.56 -9.97 14.43
N SER A 184 9.12 -10.66 15.43
CA SER A 184 8.79 -12.05 15.77
C SER A 184 7.40 -12.25 16.41
N MET A 185 6.83 -13.44 16.17
CA MET A 185 5.60 -13.97 16.78
C MET A 185 5.56 -13.94 18.31
N ASN A 186 6.71 -13.93 18.99
CA ASN A 186 6.76 -13.90 20.46
C ASN A 186 6.40 -12.52 21.06
N THR A 187 6.20 -11.51 20.22
CA THR A 187 5.74 -10.17 20.62
C THR A 187 4.22 -10.06 20.45
N THR A 188 3.57 -9.04 21.02
CA THR A 188 2.17 -8.70 20.68
C THR A 188 2.07 -7.64 19.58
N PHE A 189 3.20 -7.33 18.93
CA PHE A 189 3.35 -6.21 18.01
C PHE A 189 2.54 -6.46 16.74
N ASN A 190 1.56 -5.62 16.44
CA ASN A 190 0.64 -5.76 15.32
C ASN A 190 0.66 -4.53 14.40
N HIS A 191 -0.29 -4.49 13.46
CA HIS A 191 -0.41 -3.46 12.43
C HIS A 191 -0.35 -2.00 12.94
N TYR A 192 -0.96 -1.72 14.09
CA TYR A 192 -0.99 -0.37 14.64
C TYR A 192 0.20 -0.06 15.53
N ASP A 193 0.88 -1.09 16.03
CA ASP A 193 2.04 -0.92 16.90
C ASP A 193 3.22 -0.28 16.18
N PHE A 194 3.27 -0.36 14.84
CA PHE A 194 4.24 0.37 14.03
C PHE A 194 4.22 1.89 14.27
N ILE A 195 3.06 2.46 14.59
CA ILE A 195 2.91 3.91 14.81
C ILE A 195 2.66 4.24 16.29
N TRP A 196 1.80 3.48 16.97
CA TRP A 196 1.32 3.82 18.32
C TRP A 196 1.74 2.84 19.40
N GLY A 197 2.49 1.80 19.04
CA GLY A 197 2.93 0.78 19.98
C GLY A 197 3.91 1.37 21.00
N LYS A 198 3.79 0.96 22.27
CA LYS A 198 4.72 1.42 23.33
C LYS A 198 6.19 1.10 23.01
N SER A 199 6.43 0.00 22.30
CA SER A 199 7.76 -0.43 21.86
C SER A 199 8.16 0.11 20.48
N SER A 200 7.30 0.90 19.81
CA SER A 200 7.56 1.44 18.46
C SER A 200 8.85 2.26 18.43
N LEU A 201 9.13 3.03 19.47
CA LEU A 201 10.35 3.83 19.57
C LEU A 201 11.61 2.97 19.38
N GLN A 202 11.67 1.82 20.03
CA GLN A 202 12.84 0.93 20.01
C GLN A 202 12.86 0.04 18.76
N ILE A 203 11.70 -0.48 18.36
CA ILE A 203 11.59 -1.50 17.29
C ILE A 203 11.55 -0.86 15.89
N VAL A 204 11.04 0.38 15.79
CA VAL A 204 10.78 1.05 14.51
C VAL A 204 11.56 2.36 14.43
N SER A 205 11.30 3.32 15.32
CA SER A 205 11.86 4.68 15.18
C SER A 205 13.39 4.70 15.26
N GLN A 206 14.00 3.98 16.21
CA GLN A 206 15.46 3.92 16.35
C GLN A 206 16.15 3.31 15.12
N PRO A 207 15.74 2.13 14.59
CA PRO A 207 16.26 1.62 13.33
C PRO A 207 16.07 2.58 12.15
N ILE A 208 14.93 3.26 12.06
CA ILE A 208 14.71 4.27 11.01
C ILE A 208 15.74 5.38 11.10
N LEU A 209 15.98 5.94 12.29
CA LEU A 209 16.97 7.02 12.45
C LEU A 209 18.38 6.57 12.03
N GLN A 210 18.76 5.32 12.32
CA GLN A 210 20.03 4.75 11.86
C GLN A 210 20.10 4.62 10.34
N LEU A 211 19.02 4.17 9.70
CA LEU A 211 18.93 4.10 8.24
C LEU A 211 19.00 5.48 7.59
N LEU A 212 18.35 6.50 8.19
CA LEU A 212 18.42 7.87 7.69
C LEU A 212 19.86 8.40 7.73
N ASP A 213 20.59 8.17 8.82
CA ASP A 213 22.00 8.57 8.97
C ASP A 213 22.92 7.85 7.98
N GLN A 214 22.69 6.55 7.75
CA GLN A 214 23.48 5.75 6.81
C GLN A 214 23.35 6.21 5.34
N TYR A 215 22.19 6.76 4.96
CA TYR A 215 21.86 7.13 3.58
C TYR A 215 21.87 8.65 3.33
N GLN A 216 22.38 9.45 4.27
CA GLN A 216 22.50 10.92 4.15
C GLN A 216 23.43 11.38 3.02
#